data_AF-A0AAV8QM07-F1
#
_entry.id   AF-A0AAV8QM07-F1
#
_cell.length_a   1.000
_cell.length_b   1.000
_cell.length_c   1.000
_cell.angle_alpha   90.00
_cell.angle_beta   90.00
_cell.angle_gamma   90.00
#
_symmetry.space_group_name_H-M   'P 1'
#
loop_
_entity.id
_entity.type
_entity.pdbx_description
1 polymer ?
#
loop_
_entity_poly.entity_id
_entity_poly.type
_entity_poly.pdbx_seq_one_letter_code
_entity_poly.pdbx_strand_id
1 'polypeptide(L)'
;METLAATGEELRLVDPLVWKASAGVSSRIPAVGSSVYYFPQGHADQASSLLDFSAVPCLRAYVLCRISSVRLHANPDTDEVFARISLDPRVPPATAPVQPQTVPSSSSSLCLPGAQDNGHRNLIYFVKVFTPSDANAVNGFYVPRSYAESIFPPLDLGDATPAQTVTVHDVHGKSWTFRHIYRGTPRRHLLTSGWSNFVNSKRLITGDSLVFVKNSSGEVFVGIRRTSRSCAPATLNVDMEEKHGGFSRSVRGRVPPASVVEAVLLAGMNLPFEVMYYPRAGSPVFVVSQEVVDAAMSVPWTVGMRVRMSVETDDSARMNCFNGSVTKVTIDDAGMWRRSPWGMLQITWDDAEVSQEVRDVSPWQVECVDAGPQGKIPRSIRNIWC
;
A
#
# COMPACT_ATOMS: atom_id res chain seq x y z
N MET A 1 -21.35 -18.67 24.36
CA MET A 1 -21.71 -19.70 23.35
C MET A 1 -22.34 -18.92 22.21
N GLU A 2 -21.79 -18.75 21.02
CA GLU A 2 -20.88 -19.57 20.20
C GLU A 2 -19.66 -18.71 19.79
N THR A 3 -18.41 -19.08 20.12
CA THR A 3 -17.54 -20.00 19.39
C THR A 3 -17.34 -19.65 17.91
N LEU A 4 -16.68 -18.52 17.62
CA LEU A 4 -15.86 -18.42 16.40
C LEU A 4 -14.56 -19.22 16.64
N ALA A 5 -14.72 -20.54 16.57
CA ALA A 5 -13.59 -21.43 16.36
C ALA A 5 -12.89 -20.98 15.08
N ALA A 6 -11.58 -20.77 15.18
CA ALA A 6 -10.70 -20.56 14.06
C ALA A 6 -10.91 -21.65 13.00
N THR A 7 -11.62 -21.33 11.92
CA THR A 7 -11.42 -22.00 10.65
C THR A 7 -10.08 -21.50 10.14
N GLY A 8 -9.03 -22.27 10.41
CA GLY A 8 -7.71 -22.09 9.81
C GLY A 8 -7.73 -22.41 8.32
N GLU A 9 -8.56 -21.72 7.55
CA GLU A 9 -8.36 -21.67 6.10
C GLU A 9 -7.08 -20.88 5.87
N GLU A 10 -6.03 -21.60 5.47
CA GLU A 10 -4.78 -20.99 5.05
C GLU A 10 -5.07 -20.08 3.85
N LEU A 11 -5.04 -18.77 4.08
CA LEU A 11 -5.27 -17.78 3.03
C LEU A 11 -4.26 -18.00 1.92
N ARG A 12 -4.75 -18.08 0.68
CA ARG A 12 -3.92 -18.22 -0.51
C ARG A 12 -2.85 -17.13 -0.55
N LEU A 13 -1.64 -17.52 -0.91
CA LEU A 13 -0.56 -16.58 -1.22
C LEU A 13 -0.80 -15.93 -2.58
N VAL A 14 -0.64 -14.61 -2.62
CA VAL A 14 -0.72 -13.83 -3.86
C VAL A 14 0.67 -13.78 -4.49
N ASP A 15 0.73 -13.92 -5.81
CA ASP A 15 1.97 -13.72 -6.56
C ASP A 15 2.60 -12.35 -6.22
N PRO A 16 3.91 -12.27 -5.91
CA PRO A 16 4.53 -11.02 -5.47
C PRO A 16 4.40 -9.86 -6.46
N LEU A 17 4.39 -10.13 -7.77
CA LEU A 17 4.25 -9.09 -8.80
C LEU A 17 2.81 -8.57 -8.85
N VAL A 18 1.82 -9.48 -8.78
CA VAL A 18 0.40 -9.12 -8.71
C VAL A 18 0.11 -8.33 -7.44
N TRP A 19 0.66 -8.78 -6.31
CA TRP A 19 0.53 -8.08 -5.03
C TRP A 19 1.16 -6.69 -5.09
N LYS A 20 2.40 -6.56 -5.61
CA LYS A 20 3.09 -5.27 -5.71
C LYS A 20 2.35 -4.29 -6.61
N ALA A 21 1.88 -4.75 -7.78
CA ALA A 21 1.07 -3.92 -8.66
C ALA A 21 -0.26 -3.52 -8.00
N SER A 22 -0.91 -4.42 -7.26
CA SER A 22 -2.18 -4.14 -6.57
C SER A 22 -1.99 -3.20 -5.38
N ALA A 23 -0.87 -3.28 -4.66
CA ALA A 23 -0.58 -2.50 -3.46
C ALA A 23 -0.32 -1.02 -3.75
N GLY A 24 0.40 -0.70 -4.83
CA GLY A 24 0.85 0.66 -5.10
C GLY A 24 2.32 0.76 -5.44
N VAL A 25 2.69 1.79 -6.21
CA VAL A 25 4.10 2.07 -6.49
C VAL A 25 4.85 2.41 -5.20
N SER A 26 4.18 3.10 -4.28
CA SER A 26 4.77 3.58 -3.02
C SER A 26 4.89 2.49 -1.94
N SER A 27 4.18 1.37 -2.08
CA SER A 27 4.15 0.30 -1.08
C SER A 27 5.46 -0.48 -1.08
N ARG A 28 6.30 -0.29 -0.07
CA ARG A 28 7.55 -1.04 0.10
C ARG A 28 7.49 -1.81 1.42
N ILE A 29 7.72 -3.12 1.36
CA ILE A 29 7.89 -3.96 2.55
C ILE A 29 9.38 -4.27 2.67
N PRO A 30 10.03 -3.96 3.81
CA PRO A 30 11.43 -4.29 4.01
C PRO A 30 11.68 -5.81 3.89
N ALA A 31 12.89 -6.18 3.45
CA ALA A 31 13.21 -7.57 3.16
C ALA A 31 13.22 -8.45 4.43
N VAL A 32 12.94 -9.74 4.27
CA VAL A 32 13.11 -10.72 5.35
C VAL A 32 14.56 -10.71 5.84
N GLY A 33 14.75 -10.72 7.16
CA GLY A 33 16.05 -10.60 7.80
C GLY A 33 16.55 -9.18 8.02
N SER A 34 15.88 -8.15 7.48
CA SER A 34 16.26 -6.76 7.75
C SER A 34 15.85 -6.29 9.15
N SER A 35 16.60 -5.34 9.71
CA SER A 35 16.24 -4.62 10.93
C SER A 35 15.26 -3.49 10.61
N VAL A 36 14.20 -3.40 11.40
CA VAL A 36 13.09 -2.44 11.21
C VAL A 36 12.63 -1.89 12.55
N TYR A 37 12.12 -0.66 12.56
CA TYR A 37 11.30 -0.16 13.65
C TYR A 37 9.82 -0.43 13.37
N TYR A 38 9.15 -1.04 14.35
CA TYR A 38 7.70 -1.13 14.43
C TYR A 38 7.14 0.05 15.23
N PHE A 39 6.19 0.77 14.66
CA PHE A 39 5.48 1.89 15.28
C PHE A 39 4.02 1.51 15.59
N PRO A 40 3.70 1.16 16.84
CA PRO A 40 2.33 0.85 17.26
C PRO A 40 1.27 1.90 16.89
N GLN A 41 1.61 3.18 16.96
CA GLN A 41 0.70 4.28 16.61
C GLN A 41 0.24 4.18 15.15
N GLY A 42 1.15 3.92 14.22
CA GLY A 42 0.80 3.73 12.82
C GLY A 42 0.05 2.43 12.52
N HIS A 43 0.30 1.38 13.31
CA HIS A 43 -0.48 0.14 13.22
C HIS A 43 -1.92 0.38 13.70
N ALA A 44 -2.10 1.19 14.75
CA ALA A 44 -3.39 1.61 15.25
C ALA A 44 -4.20 2.40 14.21
N ASP A 45 -3.56 3.25 13.41
CA ASP A 45 -4.18 3.98 12.29
C ASP A 45 -4.73 3.06 11.19
N GLN A 46 -4.34 1.77 11.18
CA GLN A 46 -4.87 0.77 10.25
C GLN A 46 -5.99 -0.10 10.84
N ALA A 47 -6.39 0.11 12.10
CA ALA A 47 -7.47 -0.64 12.71
C ALA A 47 -8.84 -0.31 12.11
N SER A 48 -9.73 -1.30 12.04
CA SER A 48 -11.08 -1.13 11.51
C SER A 48 -12.06 -0.45 12.47
N SER A 49 -11.75 -0.40 13.77
CA SER A 49 -12.53 0.32 14.78
C SER A 49 -11.61 0.91 15.87
N LEU A 50 -12.21 1.58 16.86
CA LEU A 50 -11.44 2.15 17.97
C LEU A 50 -10.77 1.04 18.78
N LEU A 51 -9.54 1.32 19.22
CA LEU A 51 -8.72 0.40 19.99
C LEU A 51 -8.84 0.71 21.47
N ASP A 52 -8.87 -0.36 22.27
CA ASP A 52 -8.70 -0.27 23.72
C ASP A 52 -7.36 -0.89 24.11
N PHE A 53 -6.47 -0.06 24.67
CA PHE A 53 -5.16 -0.48 25.17
C PHE A 53 -5.11 -0.57 26.70
N SER A 54 -6.26 -0.51 27.39
CA SER A 54 -6.36 -0.56 28.86
C SER A 54 -5.65 -1.76 29.49
N ALA A 55 -5.65 -2.90 28.80
CA ALA A 55 -4.99 -4.13 29.23
C ALA A 55 -3.49 -4.22 28.91
N VAL A 56 -2.89 -3.20 28.25
CA VAL A 56 -1.49 -3.21 27.86
C VAL A 56 -0.65 -2.41 28.88
N PRO A 57 0.18 -3.08 29.70
CA PRO A 57 0.81 -2.46 30.86
C PRO A 57 1.92 -1.46 30.53
N CYS A 58 2.54 -1.57 29.34
CA CYS A 58 3.65 -0.72 28.91
C CYS A 58 3.60 -0.49 27.39
N LEU A 59 3.04 0.65 26.99
CA LEU A 59 3.03 1.08 25.59
C LEU A 59 4.39 1.66 25.21
N ARG A 60 5.06 1.02 24.26
CA ARG A 60 6.28 1.55 23.64
C ARG A 60 5.90 2.37 22.42
N ALA A 61 6.50 3.54 22.24
CA ALA A 61 6.26 4.35 21.05
C ALA A 61 6.80 3.70 19.77
N TYR A 62 7.86 2.90 19.89
CA TYR A 62 8.42 2.08 18.82
C TYR A 62 9.21 0.90 19.38
N VAL A 63 9.40 -0.14 18.57
CA VAL A 63 10.17 -1.35 18.92
C VAL A 63 11.09 -1.71 17.76
N LEU A 64 12.38 -1.90 18.03
CA LEU A 64 13.34 -2.42 17.05
C LEU A 64 13.13 -3.93 16.91
N CYS A 65 12.93 -4.39 15.68
CA CYS A 65 12.64 -5.79 15.35
C CYS A 65 13.48 -6.25 14.15
N ARG A 66 13.60 -7.56 13.99
CA ARG A 66 14.02 -8.20 12.73
C ARG A 66 12.81 -8.84 12.05
N ILE A 67 12.70 -8.69 10.73
CA ILE A 67 11.65 -9.37 9.96
C ILE A 67 11.99 -10.86 9.87
N SER A 68 11.13 -11.71 10.41
CA SER A 68 11.27 -13.17 10.34
C SER A 68 10.62 -13.77 9.09
N SER A 69 9.48 -13.22 8.67
CA SER A 69 8.80 -13.64 7.43
C SER A 69 7.84 -12.57 6.93
N VAL A 70 7.59 -12.57 5.62
CA VAL A 70 6.56 -11.76 4.96
C VAL A 70 5.70 -12.70 4.13
N ARG A 71 4.38 -12.66 4.35
CA ARG A 71 3.39 -13.42 3.58
C ARG A 71 2.41 -12.46 2.92
N LEU A 72 2.21 -12.62 1.62
CA LEU A 72 1.40 -11.72 0.80
C LEU A 72 0.04 -12.37 0.53
N HIS A 73 -1.03 -11.68 0.94
CA HIS A 73 -2.40 -12.19 0.91
C HIS A 73 -3.35 -11.17 0.26
N ALA A 74 -4.57 -11.62 -0.01
CA ALA A 74 -5.69 -10.76 -0.37
C ALA A 74 -6.88 -11.09 0.54
N ASN A 75 -7.63 -10.06 0.93
CA ASN A 75 -8.82 -10.23 1.74
C ASN A 75 -9.92 -10.91 0.90
N PRO A 76 -10.51 -12.03 1.34
CA PRO A 76 -11.47 -12.82 0.55
C PRO A 76 -12.77 -12.08 0.25
N ASP A 77 -13.14 -11.09 1.08
CA ASP A 77 -14.35 -10.32 0.89
C ASP A 77 -14.10 -9.09 0.02
N THR A 78 -12.98 -8.40 0.25
CA THR A 78 -12.74 -7.08 -0.36
C THR A 78 -11.82 -7.12 -1.59
N ASP A 79 -11.13 -8.22 -1.85
CA ASP A 79 -10.03 -8.34 -2.83
C ASP A 79 -8.83 -7.42 -2.56
N GLU A 80 -8.83 -6.65 -1.46
CA GLU A 80 -7.71 -5.77 -1.12
C GLU A 80 -6.52 -6.60 -0.66
N VAL A 81 -5.37 -6.32 -1.26
CA VAL A 81 -4.12 -6.99 -0.91
C VAL A 81 -3.58 -6.50 0.43
N PHE A 82 -3.00 -7.40 1.22
CA PHE A 82 -2.33 -7.07 2.48
C PHE A 82 -1.14 -7.99 2.72
N ALA A 83 -0.25 -7.61 3.63
CA ALA A 83 0.87 -8.43 4.03
C ALA A 83 0.77 -8.80 5.52
N ARG A 84 1.13 -10.04 5.83
CA ARG A 84 1.42 -10.49 7.20
C ARG A 84 2.91 -10.46 7.40
N ILE A 85 3.37 -9.67 8.37
CA ILE A 85 4.79 -9.46 8.64
C ILE A 85 5.07 -9.98 10.05
N SER A 86 5.92 -10.99 10.15
CA SER A 86 6.33 -11.55 11.44
C SER A 86 7.60 -10.84 11.92
N LEU A 87 7.57 -10.31 13.13
CA LEU A 87 8.60 -9.46 13.72
C LEU A 87 9.15 -10.12 14.98
N ASP A 88 10.47 -10.18 15.10
CA ASP A 88 11.15 -10.66 16.31
C ASP A 88 11.98 -9.52 16.94
N PRO A 89 11.58 -9.00 18.12
CA PRO A 89 12.32 -7.94 18.81
C PRO A 89 13.52 -8.45 19.63
N ARG A 90 13.71 -9.77 19.74
CA ARG A 90 14.77 -10.38 20.55
C ARG A 90 16.08 -10.56 19.80
N VAL A 91 16.03 -10.54 18.47
CA VAL A 91 17.21 -10.75 17.64
C VAL A 91 18.02 -9.45 17.57
N PRO A 92 19.27 -9.43 18.07
CA PRO A 92 20.08 -8.23 18.02
C PRO A 92 20.38 -7.82 16.56
N PRO A 93 20.60 -6.52 16.30
CA PRO A 93 21.03 -6.07 14.99
C PRO A 93 22.32 -6.80 14.60
N ALA A 94 22.39 -7.25 13.34
CA ALA A 94 23.52 -8.04 12.85
C ALA A 94 24.84 -7.28 13.10
N THR A 95 25.67 -7.80 14.00
CA THR A 95 26.91 -7.18 14.45
C THR A 95 28.05 -7.62 13.52
N ALA A 96 28.03 -7.19 12.26
CA ALA A 96 29.22 -7.21 11.38
C ALA A 96 28.98 -6.41 10.08
N PRO A 97 29.97 -5.63 9.59
CA PRO A 97 29.97 -5.18 8.21
C PRO A 97 30.12 -6.42 7.31
N VAL A 98 29.11 -6.67 6.47
CA VAL A 98 29.18 -7.72 5.45
C VAL A 98 30.27 -7.35 4.46
N GLN A 99 31.45 -7.98 4.57
CA GLN A 99 32.37 -8.08 3.44
C GLN A 99 31.63 -8.77 2.28
N PRO A 100 31.80 -8.34 1.02
CA PRO A 100 31.14 -8.95 -0.13
C PRO A 100 31.68 -10.36 -0.32
N GLN A 101 31.01 -11.35 0.27
CA GLN A 101 31.22 -12.75 -0.04
C GLN A 101 30.32 -13.12 -1.22
N THR A 102 30.97 -13.51 -2.32
CA THR A 102 30.39 -14.12 -3.51
C THR A 102 29.74 -15.46 -3.12
N VAL A 103 28.42 -15.46 -2.94
CA VAL A 103 27.59 -16.68 -2.98
C VAL A 103 26.46 -16.47 -4.01
N PRO A 104 26.15 -17.49 -4.84
CA PRO A 104 25.20 -17.33 -5.94
C PRO A 104 23.76 -17.37 -5.45
N SER A 105 22.96 -16.41 -5.93
CA SER A 105 21.51 -16.43 -6.20
C SER A 105 20.52 -16.98 -5.15
N SER A 106 19.53 -16.12 -4.87
CA SER A 106 18.11 -16.38 -4.55
C SER A 106 17.61 -16.00 -3.13
N SER A 107 17.49 -14.69 -2.88
CA SER A 107 16.46 -14.13 -1.98
C SER A 107 16.31 -12.63 -2.22
N SER A 108 15.16 -12.26 -2.79
CA SER A 108 14.81 -10.94 -3.28
C SER A 108 14.59 -9.93 -2.15
N SER A 109 15.47 -8.93 -2.05
CA SER A 109 15.10 -7.64 -1.48
C SER A 109 14.12 -6.94 -2.43
N LEU A 110 12.92 -6.55 -1.97
CA LEU A 110 11.97 -5.74 -2.76
C LEU A 110 12.30 -4.23 -2.77
N CYS A 111 13.56 -3.87 -2.50
CA CYS A 111 14.08 -2.52 -2.68
C CYS A 111 15.23 -2.58 -3.70
N LEU A 112 15.02 -1.96 -4.87
CA LEU A 112 16.07 -1.71 -5.86
C LEU A 112 16.76 -0.38 -5.51
N PRO A 113 18.09 -0.30 -5.51
CA PRO A 113 18.82 0.95 -5.34
C PRO A 113 19.08 1.64 -6.69
N GLY A 114 18.85 2.95 -6.74
CA GLY A 114 19.54 3.86 -7.67
C GLY A 114 18.91 3.97 -9.06
N ALA A 115 18.47 5.19 -9.37
CA ALA A 115 18.18 5.63 -10.73
C ALA A 115 19.34 5.30 -11.69
N GLN A 116 18.95 4.76 -12.85
CA GLN A 116 19.77 4.30 -13.97
C GLN A 116 20.44 2.93 -13.81
N ASP A 117 19.66 1.85 -13.84
CA ASP A 117 19.97 0.73 -14.75
C ASP A 117 18.74 -0.16 -15.02
N ASN A 118 18.77 -0.79 -16.18
CA ASN A 118 17.75 -1.50 -16.92
C ASN A 118 17.28 -2.81 -16.23
N GLY A 119 16.65 -2.71 -15.05
CA GLY A 119 16.28 -3.83 -14.16
C GLY A 119 14.79 -4.18 -14.05
N HIS A 120 13.90 -3.55 -14.83
CA HIS A 120 12.53 -4.04 -15.00
C HIS A 120 12.57 -5.29 -15.88
N ARG A 121 12.74 -6.46 -15.29
CA ARG A 121 12.25 -7.69 -15.93
C ARG A 121 10.72 -7.64 -15.96
N ASN A 122 10.21 -6.96 -16.99
CA ASN A 122 8.93 -7.20 -17.67
C ASN A 122 7.62 -7.17 -16.86
N LEU A 123 7.51 -6.33 -15.80
CA LEU A 123 6.20 -6.12 -15.17
C LEU A 123 5.39 -5.11 -15.98
N ILE A 124 4.47 -5.61 -16.81
CA ILE A 124 3.51 -4.79 -17.53
C ILE A 124 2.24 -4.76 -16.69
N TYR A 125 1.91 -3.61 -16.13
CA TYR A 125 0.63 -3.41 -15.45
C TYR A 125 0.02 -2.05 -15.80
N PHE A 126 -1.29 -1.95 -15.64
CA PHE A 126 -1.99 -0.68 -15.68
C PHE A 126 -3.05 -0.61 -14.60
N VAL A 127 -3.31 0.62 -14.16
CA VAL A 127 -4.38 0.94 -13.24
C VAL A 127 -5.41 1.75 -13.99
N LYS A 128 -6.69 1.41 -13.83
CA LYS A 128 -7.79 2.21 -14.34
C LYS A 128 -8.85 2.39 -13.27
N VAL A 129 -9.17 3.65 -12.99
CA VAL A 129 -10.32 4.04 -12.17
C VAL A 129 -11.61 3.63 -12.88
N PHE A 130 -12.48 2.93 -12.16
CA PHE A 130 -13.78 2.49 -12.63
C PHE A 130 -14.76 3.68 -12.64
N THR A 131 -15.29 3.99 -13.82
CA THR A 131 -16.13 5.17 -14.05
C THR A 131 -17.61 4.79 -14.23
N PRO A 132 -18.57 5.74 -14.15
CA PRO A 132 -19.98 5.44 -14.42
C PRO A 132 -20.23 4.84 -15.81
N SER A 133 -19.43 5.23 -16.83
CA SER A 133 -19.51 4.64 -18.17
C SER A 133 -19.10 3.18 -18.21
N ASP A 134 -18.20 2.75 -17.32
CA ASP A 134 -17.74 1.37 -17.22
C ASP A 134 -18.78 0.48 -16.52
N ALA A 135 -19.62 1.05 -15.65
CA ALA A 135 -20.71 0.32 -15.01
C ALA A 135 -21.86 -0.02 -15.97
N ASN A 136 -21.91 0.62 -17.15
CA ASN A 136 -22.97 0.39 -18.11
C ASN A 136 -22.84 -0.99 -18.77
N ALA A 137 -23.75 -1.89 -18.43
CA ALA A 137 -23.80 -3.26 -18.94
C ALA A 137 -23.88 -3.36 -20.48
N VAL A 138 -24.38 -2.32 -21.16
CA VAL A 138 -24.52 -2.28 -22.62
C VAL A 138 -23.19 -1.95 -23.31
N ASN A 139 -22.40 -1.05 -22.72
CA ASN A 139 -21.20 -0.52 -23.36
C ASN A 139 -19.94 -1.34 -23.02
N GLY A 140 -19.91 -1.99 -21.85
CA GLY A 140 -18.75 -2.73 -21.37
C GLY A 140 -17.66 -1.81 -20.79
N PHE A 141 -16.49 -2.40 -20.52
CA PHE A 141 -15.34 -1.69 -19.97
C PHE A 141 -14.44 -1.14 -21.07
N TYR A 142 -14.17 0.16 -21.06
CA TYR A 142 -13.19 0.75 -21.98
C TYR A 142 -11.76 0.42 -21.57
N VAL A 143 -10.91 0.00 -22.50
CA VAL A 143 -9.48 -0.21 -22.23
C VAL A 143 -8.67 0.78 -23.07
N PRO A 144 -7.81 1.61 -22.45
CA PRO A 144 -6.87 2.45 -23.20
C PRO A 144 -6.02 1.63 -24.16
N ARG A 145 -5.78 2.17 -25.36
CA ARG A 145 -5.11 1.45 -26.45
C ARG A 145 -3.74 0.89 -26.05
N SER A 146 -2.90 1.72 -25.44
CA SER A 146 -1.57 1.32 -24.96
C SER A 146 -1.60 0.14 -23.99
N TYR A 147 -2.66 0.01 -23.20
CA TYR A 147 -2.85 -1.08 -22.25
C TYR A 147 -3.38 -2.34 -22.92
N ALA A 148 -4.35 -2.21 -23.82
CA ALA A 148 -4.90 -3.35 -24.55
C ALA A 148 -3.83 -4.05 -25.40
N GLU A 149 -2.96 -3.28 -26.05
CA GLU A 149 -1.88 -3.81 -26.90
C GLU A 149 -0.72 -4.44 -26.10
N SER A 150 -0.55 -4.07 -24.82
CA SER A 150 0.56 -4.57 -23.97
C SER A 150 0.13 -5.75 -23.08
N ILE A 151 -1.08 -5.71 -22.53
CA ILE A 151 -1.59 -6.75 -21.61
C ILE A 151 -2.19 -7.92 -22.39
N PHE A 152 -3.14 -7.66 -23.29
CA PHE A 152 -3.89 -8.72 -23.95
C PHE A 152 -3.12 -9.31 -25.13
N PRO A 153 -3.48 -10.54 -25.58
CA PRO A 153 -2.95 -11.05 -26.83
C PRO A 153 -3.31 -10.12 -28.01
N PRO A 154 -2.49 -10.06 -29.07
CA PRO A 154 -2.79 -9.22 -30.23
C PRO A 154 -4.13 -9.60 -30.89
N LEU A 155 -4.92 -8.60 -31.27
CA LEU A 155 -6.12 -8.79 -32.09
C LEU A 155 -5.74 -8.90 -33.57
N ASP A 156 -6.45 -9.73 -34.32
CA ASP A 156 -6.40 -9.67 -35.78
C ASP A 156 -7.20 -8.46 -36.28
N LEU A 157 -6.48 -7.41 -36.72
CA LEU A 157 -7.09 -6.17 -37.18
C LEU A 157 -7.60 -6.24 -38.63
N GLY A 158 -7.36 -7.34 -39.34
CA GLY A 158 -7.90 -7.57 -40.69
C GLY A 158 -9.42 -7.79 -40.70
N ASP A 159 -9.98 -8.21 -39.57
CA ASP A 159 -11.42 -8.45 -39.44
C ASP A 159 -12.25 -7.16 -39.48
N ALA A 160 -13.47 -7.26 -40.02
CA ALA A 160 -14.44 -6.17 -39.99
C ALA A 160 -14.81 -5.76 -38.55
N THR A 161 -14.73 -6.70 -37.60
CA THR A 161 -14.92 -6.46 -36.17
C THR A 161 -13.94 -7.32 -35.34
N PRO A 162 -12.69 -6.85 -35.15
CA PRO A 162 -11.65 -7.57 -34.43
C PRO A 162 -12.08 -7.91 -33.00
N ALA A 163 -12.09 -9.18 -32.64
CA ALA A 163 -12.46 -9.64 -31.30
C ALA A 163 -11.74 -10.93 -30.91
N GLN A 164 -11.56 -11.14 -29.61
CA GLN A 164 -11.00 -12.35 -29.04
C GLN A 164 -11.61 -12.62 -27.66
N THR A 165 -11.40 -13.84 -27.15
CA THR A 165 -11.70 -14.20 -25.77
C THR A 165 -10.43 -14.07 -24.94
N VAL A 166 -10.47 -13.31 -23.85
CA VAL A 166 -9.36 -13.19 -22.89
C VAL A 166 -9.77 -13.77 -21.54
N THR A 167 -8.84 -14.46 -20.89
CA THR A 167 -9.02 -14.97 -19.52
C THR A 167 -8.09 -14.21 -18.59
N VAL A 168 -8.63 -13.76 -17.45
CA VAL A 168 -7.95 -12.98 -16.44
C VAL A 168 -8.17 -13.63 -15.08
N HIS A 169 -7.13 -13.77 -14.28
CA HIS A 169 -7.20 -14.36 -12.93
C HIS A 169 -7.27 -13.27 -11.88
N ASP A 170 -8.18 -13.36 -10.90
CA ASP A 170 -8.13 -12.44 -9.76
C ASP A 170 -7.04 -12.83 -8.75
N VAL A 171 -6.87 -12.01 -7.71
CA VAL A 171 -5.88 -12.21 -6.63
C VAL A 171 -6.10 -13.51 -5.82
N HIS A 172 -7.27 -14.14 -5.95
CA HIS A 172 -7.59 -15.44 -5.35
C HIS A 172 -7.39 -16.61 -6.33
N GLY A 173 -7.03 -16.30 -7.58
CA GLY A 173 -6.81 -17.23 -8.69
C GLY A 173 -8.09 -17.72 -9.37
N LYS A 174 -9.24 -17.09 -9.11
CA LYS A 174 -10.47 -17.38 -9.85
C LYS A 174 -10.38 -16.74 -11.24
N SER A 175 -10.70 -17.54 -12.25
CA SER A 175 -10.65 -17.13 -13.65
C SER A 175 -11.91 -16.39 -14.08
N TRP A 176 -11.71 -15.31 -14.82
CA TRP A 176 -12.74 -14.46 -15.41
C TRP A 176 -12.52 -14.36 -16.91
N THR A 177 -13.54 -14.71 -17.69
CA THR A 177 -13.44 -14.72 -19.15
C THR A 177 -14.23 -13.54 -19.73
N PHE A 178 -13.58 -12.78 -20.60
CA PHE A 178 -14.16 -11.60 -21.23
C PHE A 178 -14.06 -11.67 -22.76
N ARG A 179 -15.06 -11.10 -23.44
CA ARG A 179 -14.94 -10.78 -24.87
C ARG A 179 -14.25 -9.43 -25.04
N HIS A 180 -13.00 -9.44 -25.51
CA HIS A 180 -12.24 -8.25 -25.91
C HIS A 180 -12.53 -7.92 -27.38
N ILE A 181 -13.01 -6.71 -27.66
CA ILE A 181 -13.41 -6.27 -29.00
C ILE A 181 -12.88 -4.87 -29.30
N TYR A 182 -12.45 -4.64 -30.54
CA TYR A 182 -12.04 -3.32 -31.04
C TYR A 182 -13.06 -2.77 -32.04
N ARG A 183 -13.90 -1.82 -31.60
CA ARG A 183 -15.05 -1.31 -32.38
C ARG A 183 -15.38 0.15 -32.08
N GLY A 184 -16.37 0.70 -32.79
CA GLY A 184 -16.89 2.07 -32.60
C GLY A 184 -16.21 3.12 -33.49
N THR A 185 -16.66 4.37 -33.36
CA THR A 185 -16.16 5.53 -34.13
C THR A 185 -15.94 6.73 -33.20
N PRO A 186 -14.69 7.06 -32.84
CA PRO A 186 -13.45 6.35 -33.16
C PRO A 186 -13.39 4.95 -32.53
N ARG A 187 -12.60 4.05 -33.13
CA ARG A 187 -12.46 2.66 -32.64
C ARG A 187 -11.76 2.63 -31.27
N ARG A 188 -12.26 1.79 -30.37
CA ARG A 188 -11.81 1.65 -28.98
C ARG A 188 -11.78 0.17 -28.57
N HIS A 189 -10.87 -0.17 -27.66
CA HIS A 189 -10.83 -1.51 -27.05
C HIS A 189 -11.86 -1.58 -25.93
N LEU A 190 -12.64 -2.67 -25.90
CA LEU A 190 -13.70 -2.89 -24.93
C LEU A 190 -13.67 -4.33 -24.40
N LEU A 191 -13.92 -4.51 -23.10
CA LEU A 191 -14.33 -5.81 -22.54
C LEU A 191 -15.86 -5.81 -22.40
N THR A 192 -16.52 -6.79 -23.03
CA THR A 192 -17.98 -6.82 -23.16
C THR A 192 -18.60 -8.02 -22.42
N SER A 193 -18.85 -9.14 -23.11
CA SER A 193 -19.38 -10.35 -22.48
C SER A 193 -18.53 -10.76 -21.27
N GLY A 194 -19.19 -11.11 -20.15
CA GLY A 194 -18.54 -11.46 -18.88
C GLY A 194 -18.30 -10.27 -17.94
N TRP A 195 -18.26 -9.04 -18.45
CA TRP A 195 -17.94 -7.85 -17.67
C TRP A 195 -18.96 -7.56 -16.56
N SER A 196 -20.26 -7.56 -16.88
CA SER A 196 -21.31 -7.31 -15.88
C SER A 196 -21.30 -8.32 -14.74
N ASN A 197 -21.02 -9.59 -15.03
CA ASN A 197 -20.88 -10.63 -14.01
C ASN A 197 -19.67 -10.38 -13.10
N PHE A 198 -18.55 -9.91 -13.65
CA PHE A 198 -17.38 -9.51 -12.87
C PHE A 198 -17.71 -8.32 -11.96
N VAL A 199 -18.31 -7.25 -12.49
CA VAL A 199 -18.73 -6.07 -11.74
C VAL A 199 -19.64 -6.43 -10.57
N ASN A 200 -20.68 -7.25 -10.83
CA ASN A 200 -21.64 -7.66 -9.82
C ASN A 200 -21.01 -8.57 -8.76
N SER A 201 -20.23 -9.57 -9.19
CA SER A 201 -19.59 -10.50 -8.24
C SER A 201 -18.53 -9.82 -7.39
N LYS A 202 -17.77 -8.87 -7.95
CA LYS A 202 -16.74 -8.11 -7.23
C LYS A 202 -17.30 -6.87 -6.55
N ARG A 203 -18.61 -6.59 -6.68
CA ARG A 203 -19.29 -5.43 -6.07
C ARG A 203 -18.57 -4.11 -6.36
N LEU A 204 -18.14 -3.91 -7.60
CA LEU A 204 -17.40 -2.71 -8.00
C LEU A 204 -18.32 -1.48 -7.96
N ILE A 205 -17.77 -0.35 -7.51
CA ILE A 205 -18.45 0.95 -7.54
C ILE A 205 -17.56 1.99 -8.24
N THR A 206 -18.17 3.06 -8.74
CA THR A 206 -17.43 4.22 -9.28
C THR A 206 -16.37 4.69 -8.28
N GLY A 207 -15.14 4.83 -8.77
CA GLY A 207 -13.97 5.20 -7.96
C GLY A 207 -13.09 4.01 -7.56
N ASP A 208 -13.60 2.77 -7.56
CA ASP A 208 -12.72 1.59 -7.41
C ASP A 208 -11.69 1.57 -8.55
N SER A 209 -10.47 1.16 -8.27
CA SER A 209 -9.41 1.05 -9.29
C SER A 209 -9.12 -0.41 -9.60
N LEU A 210 -9.11 -0.75 -10.90
CA LEU A 210 -8.76 -2.07 -11.41
C LEU A 210 -7.31 -2.08 -11.84
N VAL A 211 -6.56 -3.07 -11.35
CA VAL A 211 -5.14 -3.22 -11.63
C VAL A 211 -4.93 -4.47 -12.46
N PHE A 212 -4.69 -4.30 -13.75
CA PHE A 212 -4.39 -5.42 -14.63
C PHE A 212 -2.88 -5.62 -14.73
N VAL A 213 -2.43 -6.86 -14.60
CA VAL A 213 -1.00 -7.22 -14.58
C VAL A 213 -0.80 -8.37 -15.55
N LYS A 214 0.23 -8.29 -16.40
CA LYS A 214 0.70 -9.41 -17.21
C LYS A 214 2.02 -9.90 -16.63
N ASN A 215 2.07 -11.17 -16.26
CA ASN A 215 3.31 -11.78 -15.77
C ASN A 215 4.22 -12.22 -16.94
N SER A 216 5.38 -12.77 -16.61
CA SER A 216 6.36 -13.24 -17.60
C SER A 216 5.91 -14.47 -18.41
N SER A 217 4.96 -15.27 -17.91
CA SER A 217 4.35 -16.38 -18.67
C SER A 217 3.26 -15.92 -19.64
N GLY A 218 2.86 -14.64 -19.59
CA GLY A 218 1.82 -14.06 -20.42
C GLY A 218 0.40 -14.19 -19.84
N GLU A 219 0.26 -14.74 -18.63
CA GLU A 219 -0.99 -14.79 -17.89
C GLU A 219 -1.36 -13.39 -17.39
N VAL A 220 -2.66 -13.08 -17.46
CA VAL A 220 -3.20 -11.78 -17.06
C VAL A 220 -3.92 -11.92 -15.73
N PHE A 221 -3.62 -11.01 -14.81
CA PHE A 221 -4.23 -10.93 -13.49
C PHE A 221 -4.99 -9.62 -13.32
N VAL A 222 -5.98 -9.59 -12.43
CA VAL A 222 -6.69 -8.39 -12.00
C VAL A 222 -6.73 -8.28 -10.48
N GLY A 223 -6.16 -7.19 -9.97
CA GLY A 223 -6.33 -6.72 -8.60
C GLY A 223 -7.35 -5.59 -8.52
N ILE A 224 -7.86 -5.34 -7.31
CA ILE A 224 -8.83 -4.27 -7.04
C ILE A 224 -8.32 -3.41 -5.89
N ARG A 225 -8.26 -2.10 -6.09
CA ARG A 225 -8.10 -1.10 -5.03
C ARG A 225 -9.45 -0.47 -4.78
N ARG A 226 -9.96 -0.60 -3.55
CA ARG A 226 -11.30 -0.12 -3.22
C ARG A 226 -11.27 1.36 -2.91
N THR A 227 -12.18 2.11 -3.51
CA THR A 227 -12.42 3.48 -3.06
C THR A 227 -13.08 3.47 -1.69
N SER A 228 -12.69 4.41 -0.84
CA SER A 228 -13.33 4.65 0.44
C SER A 228 -14.52 5.57 0.23
N ARG A 229 -15.68 5.26 0.81
CA ARG A 229 -16.80 6.20 0.81
C ARG A 229 -16.60 7.17 1.96
N SER A 230 -16.44 8.46 1.68
CA SER A 230 -16.52 9.48 2.72
C SER A 230 -17.91 9.40 3.34
N CYS A 231 -18.00 9.02 4.62
CA CYS A 231 -19.16 9.40 5.41
C CYS A 231 -19.16 10.93 5.52
N ALA A 232 -20.33 11.53 5.37
CA ALA A 232 -20.59 12.94 5.65
C ALA A 232 -20.02 13.37 7.03
N PRO A 233 -19.80 14.68 7.30
CA PRO A 233 -18.99 15.12 8.43
C PRO A 233 -19.45 14.54 9.77
N ALA A 234 -18.46 14.20 10.59
CA ALA A 234 -18.56 13.50 11.86
C ALA A 234 -19.29 14.31 12.95
N THR A 235 -20.59 14.53 12.81
CA THR A 235 -21.44 15.08 13.88
C THR A 235 -22.48 14.10 14.41
N LEU A 236 -22.56 12.89 13.85
CA LEU A 236 -23.43 11.83 14.36
C LEU A 236 -22.60 10.56 14.53
N ASN A 237 -22.29 10.22 15.79
CA ASN A 237 -21.85 8.89 16.23
C ASN A 237 -23.00 7.90 16.02
N VAL A 238 -23.34 7.64 14.77
CA VAL A 238 -24.16 6.52 14.38
C VAL A 238 -23.24 5.69 13.50
N ASP A 239 -22.77 4.57 14.04
CA ASP A 239 -22.25 3.47 13.23
C ASP A 239 -23.41 2.98 12.36
N MET A 240 -23.71 3.74 11.30
CA MET A 240 -24.57 3.30 10.23
C MET A 240 -23.69 2.38 9.39
N GLU A 241 -23.44 1.19 9.93
CA GLU A 241 -23.07 0.03 9.13
C GLU A 241 -24.22 -0.19 8.14
N GLU A 242 -24.22 0.53 7.02
CA GLU A 242 -24.99 0.12 5.88
C GLU A 242 -24.38 -1.18 5.36
N LYS A 243 -24.79 -2.29 5.98
CA LYS A 243 -24.70 -3.64 5.43
C LYS A 243 -25.66 -3.75 4.25
N HIS A 244 -25.47 -2.93 3.22
CA HIS A 244 -26.01 -3.21 1.90
C HIS A 244 -25.18 -4.36 1.30
N GLY A 245 -25.43 -5.57 1.81
CA GLY A 245 -25.04 -6.84 1.21
C GLY A 245 -23.57 -6.98 0.81
N GLY A 246 -22.62 -6.44 1.59
CA GLY A 246 -21.19 -6.60 1.34
C GLY A 246 -20.30 -5.88 2.37
N PHE A 247 -19.02 -6.24 2.38
CA PHE A 247 -17.97 -5.75 3.28
C PHE A 247 -17.93 -4.22 3.46
N SER A 248 -17.44 -3.78 4.63
CA SER A 248 -17.34 -2.36 4.97
C SER A 248 -16.33 -1.62 4.07
N ARG A 249 -16.78 -0.52 3.45
CA ARG A 249 -15.94 0.42 2.68
C ARG A 249 -15.60 1.67 3.49
N SER A 250 -15.57 1.52 4.81
CA SER A 250 -15.27 2.59 5.76
C SER A 250 -13.91 3.23 5.44
N VAL A 251 -13.80 4.53 5.74
CA VAL A 251 -12.53 5.25 5.75
C VAL A 251 -11.58 4.70 6.82
N ARG A 252 -12.13 4.08 7.89
CA ARG A 252 -11.31 3.36 8.88
C ARG A 252 -10.55 2.21 8.25
N GLY A 253 -9.49 1.78 8.91
CA GLY A 253 -8.61 0.76 8.37
C GLY A 253 -9.24 -0.63 8.24
N ARG A 254 -8.42 -1.62 7.88
CA ARG A 254 -8.86 -2.98 7.59
C ARG A 254 -8.34 -4.01 8.59
N VAL A 255 -7.43 -3.60 9.47
CA VAL A 255 -6.79 -4.50 10.43
C VAL A 255 -7.74 -4.76 11.59
N PRO A 256 -7.97 -6.03 11.99
CA PRO A 256 -8.78 -6.34 13.15
C PRO A 256 -8.21 -5.70 14.43
N PRO A 257 -8.99 -4.96 15.23
CA PRO A 257 -8.50 -4.26 16.42
C PRO A 257 -7.80 -5.19 17.42
N ALA A 258 -8.35 -6.39 17.62
CA ALA A 258 -7.77 -7.40 18.50
C ALA A 258 -6.33 -7.79 18.08
N SER A 259 -6.07 -7.91 16.77
CA SER A 259 -4.72 -8.22 16.26
C SER A 259 -3.73 -7.07 16.49
N VAL A 260 -4.19 -5.83 16.44
CA VAL A 260 -3.36 -4.65 16.77
C VAL A 260 -3.00 -4.67 18.26
N VAL A 261 -3.99 -4.83 19.14
CA VAL A 261 -3.77 -4.86 20.60
C VAL A 261 -2.84 -6.00 20.98
N GLU A 262 -3.03 -7.19 20.41
CA GLU A 262 -2.16 -8.35 20.63
C GLU A 262 -0.72 -8.07 20.17
N ALA A 263 -0.54 -7.54 18.96
CA ALA A 263 0.79 -7.17 18.45
C ALA A 263 1.50 -6.16 19.35
N VAL A 264 0.78 -5.13 19.83
CA VAL A 264 1.33 -4.12 20.74
C VAL A 264 1.69 -4.72 22.09
N LEU A 265 0.85 -5.60 22.65
CA LEU A 265 1.11 -6.30 23.90
C LEU A 265 2.38 -7.17 23.79
N LEU A 266 2.46 -8.01 22.76
CA LEU A 266 3.62 -8.89 22.53
C LEU A 266 4.90 -8.09 22.29
N ALA A 267 4.82 -6.99 21.53
CA ALA A 267 5.95 -6.09 21.31
C ALA A 267 6.43 -5.44 22.62
N GLY A 268 5.50 -5.03 23.50
CA GLY A 268 5.82 -4.52 24.84
C GLY A 268 6.50 -5.55 25.75
N MET A 269 6.10 -6.82 25.61
CA MET A 269 6.66 -7.98 26.30
C MET A 269 7.95 -8.53 25.67
N ASN A 270 8.43 -7.92 24.58
CA ASN A 270 9.62 -8.37 23.85
C ASN A 270 9.50 -9.81 23.30
N LEU A 271 8.30 -10.21 22.88
CA LEU A 271 8.02 -11.50 22.26
C LEU A 271 7.84 -11.33 20.74
N PRO A 272 8.04 -12.38 19.92
CA PRO A 272 7.71 -12.34 18.50
C PRO A 272 6.21 -12.15 18.29
N PHE A 273 5.86 -11.42 17.24
CA PHE A 273 4.47 -11.08 16.92
C PHE A 273 4.29 -10.93 15.42
N GLU A 274 3.04 -10.97 14.97
CA GLU A 274 2.66 -10.73 13.58
C GLU A 274 1.84 -9.46 13.47
N VAL A 275 2.08 -8.68 12.42
CA VAL A 275 1.29 -7.49 12.08
C VAL A 275 0.70 -7.63 10.69
N MET A 276 -0.49 -7.07 10.50
CA MET A 276 -1.13 -6.99 9.19
C MET A 276 -0.96 -5.59 8.62
N TYR A 277 -0.39 -5.49 7.43
CA TYR A 277 -0.19 -4.24 6.71
C TYR A 277 -1.07 -4.20 5.47
N TYR A 278 -2.02 -3.27 5.45
CA TYR A 278 -2.82 -2.94 4.27
C TYR A 278 -2.21 -1.71 3.60
N PRO A 279 -1.62 -1.85 2.40
CA PRO A 279 -1.11 -0.71 1.65
C PRO A 279 -2.27 0.20 1.23
N ARG A 280 -2.15 1.50 1.52
CA ARG A 280 -3.10 2.53 1.09
C ARG A 280 -2.31 3.74 0.60
N ALA A 281 -2.79 4.36 -0.47
CA ALA A 281 -2.23 5.62 -0.95
C ALA A 281 -2.25 6.66 0.18
N GLY A 282 -1.13 7.38 0.37
CA GLY A 282 -0.98 8.40 1.42
C GLY A 282 -0.89 7.89 2.86
N SER A 283 -1.21 6.62 3.14
CA SER A 283 -1.11 6.09 4.51
C SER A 283 0.35 5.84 4.90
N PRO A 284 0.80 6.34 6.06
CA PRO A 284 2.16 6.11 6.54
C PRO A 284 2.42 4.61 6.78
N VAL A 285 3.63 4.17 6.47
CA VAL A 285 4.12 2.81 6.75
C VAL A 285 4.59 2.74 8.19
N PHE A 286 4.14 1.73 8.94
CA PHE A 286 4.42 1.58 10.37
C PHE A 286 5.49 0.52 10.70
N VAL A 287 5.96 -0.22 9.69
CA VAL A 287 7.16 -1.08 9.77
C VAL A 287 8.20 -0.50 8.83
N VAL A 288 9.15 0.25 9.37
CA VAL A 288 10.09 1.08 8.60
C VAL A 288 11.50 0.56 8.81
N SER A 289 12.34 0.52 7.76
CA SER A 289 13.71 0.07 7.91
C SER A 289 14.48 0.91 8.92
N GLN A 290 15.31 0.24 9.73
CA GLN A 290 16.12 0.89 10.75
C GLN A 290 16.97 2.02 10.13
N GLU A 291 17.65 1.73 9.01
CA GLU A 291 18.52 2.68 8.33
C GLU A 291 17.80 3.97 7.91
N VAL A 292 16.56 3.87 7.44
CA VAL A 292 15.77 5.03 6.99
C VAL A 292 15.35 5.88 8.18
N VAL A 293 14.90 5.25 9.27
CA VAL A 293 14.51 5.96 10.49
C VAL A 293 15.73 6.62 11.13
N ASP A 294 16.83 5.88 11.31
CA ASP A 294 18.06 6.39 11.94
C ASP A 294 18.63 7.58 11.12
N ALA A 295 18.63 7.48 9.78
CA ALA A 295 19.05 8.58 8.91
C ALA A 295 18.12 9.80 9.03
N ALA A 296 16.80 9.60 8.99
CA ALA A 296 15.84 10.69 9.11
C ALA A 296 15.88 11.37 10.49
N MET A 297 16.12 10.61 11.56
CA MET A 297 16.22 11.12 12.93
C MET A 297 17.56 11.81 13.21
N SER A 298 18.60 11.57 12.40
CA SER A 298 19.88 12.30 12.49
C SER A 298 19.80 13.75 12.00
N VAL A 299 18.73 14.10 11.26
CA VAL A 299 18.49 15.46 10.79
C VAL A 299 17.98 16.31 11.96
N PRO A 300 18.59 17.47 12.24
CA PRO A 300 18.11 18.39 13.27
C PRO A 300 16.89 19.17 12.76
N TRP A 301 15.73 18.53 12.74
CA TRP A 301 14.49 19.12 12.26
C TRP A 301 14.15 20.39 13.06
N THR A 302 14.03 21.51 12.35
CA THR A 302 13.70 22.82 12.90
C THR A 302 12.62 23.51 12.07
N VAL A 303 11.90 24.42 12.70
CA VAL A 303 10.87 25.24 12.03
C VAL A 303 11.52 26.08 10.93
N GLY A 304 10.87 26.12 9.76
CA GLY A 304 11.35 26.81 8.56
C GLY A 304 12.12 25.94 7.59
N MET A 305 12.52 24.71 7.96
CA MET A 305 13.20 23.81 7.04
C MET A 305 12.30 23.42 5.85
N ARG A 306 12.86 23.42 4.64
CA ARG A 306 12.17 22.99 3.42
C ARG A 306 12.19 21.48 3.28
N VAL A 307 11.02 20.96 2.98
CA VAL A 307 10.77 19.53 2.85
C VAL A 307 10.07 19.22 1.54
N ARG A 308 10.28 18.00 1.07
CA ARG A 308 9.58 17.42 -0.08
C ARG A 308 8.97 16.09 0.30
N MET A 309 7.77 15.82 -0.18
CA MET A 309 7.10 14.53 -0.05
C MET A 309 6.60 14.08 -1.42
N SER A 310 6.76 12.80 -1.72
CA SER A 310 6.21 12.19 -2.91
C SER A 310 4.98 11.37 -2.54
N VAL A 311 3.84 11.65 -3.17
CA VAL A 311 2.57 10.94 -2.95
C VAL A 311 2.12 10.32 -4.27
N GLU A 312 1.62 9.09 -4.18
CA GLU A 312 1.01 8.39 -5.32
C GLU A 312 -0.28 9.09 -5.76
N THR A 313 -0.42 9.30 -7.06
CA THR A 313 -1.65 9.86 -7.65
C THR A 313 -2.79 8.84 -7.58
N ASP A 314 -4.04 9.31 -7.69
CA ASP A 314 -5.23 8.45 -7.64
C ASP A 314 -5.24 7.39 -8.78
N ASP A 315 -4.77 7.78 -9.97
CA ASP A 315 -4.55 6.84 -11.09
C ASP A 315 -3.35 5.90 -10.88
N SER A 316 -2.59 6.08 -9.81
CA SER A 316 -1.52 5.21 -9.34
C SER A 316 -0.41 4.93 -10.35
N ALA A 317 -0.35 5.77 -11.39
CA ALA A 317 0.61 5.68 -12.49
C ALA A 317 1.80 6.62 -12.27
N ARG A 318 1.66 7.63 -11.40
CA ARG A 318 2.65 8.69 -11.21
C ARG A 318 2.80 9.03 -9.73
N MET A 319 3.93 9.65 -9.40
CA MET A 319 4.17 10.25 -8.10
C MET A 319 4.14 11.76 -8.27
N ASN A 320 3.32 12.43 -7.47
CA ASN A 320 3.35 13.89 -7.35
C ASN A 320 4.29 14.27 -6.22
N CYS A 321 5.18 15.22 -6.48
CA CYS A 321 6.07 15.75 -5.46
C CYS A 321 5.53 17.09 -4.95
N PHE A 322 5.32 17.16 -3.65
CA PHE A 322 4.87 18.37 -2.96
C PHE A 322 6.03 18.92 -2.14
N ASN A 323 6.21 20.24 -2.23
CA ASN A 323 7.16 20.94 -1.37
C ASN A 323 6.39 21.66 -0.27
N GLY A 324 7.03 21.79 0.88
CA GLY A 324 6.46 22.48 2.02
C GLY A 324 7.54 22.98 2.97
N SER A 325 7.10 23.54 4.08
CA SER A 325 7.96 24.03 5.15
C SER A 325 7.51 23.48 6.50
N VAL A 326 8.46 23.07 7.33
CA VAL A 326 8.18 22.63 8.70
C VAL A 326 7.69 23.84 9.50
N THR A 327 6.48 23.79 10.05
CA THR A 327 5.92 24.86 10.88
C THR A 327 6.01 24.58 12.36
N LYS A 328 6.02 23.29 12.73
CA LYS A 328 6.16 22.86 14.12
C LYS A 328 6.85 21.51 14.19
N VAL A 329 7.65 21.31 15.24
CA VAL A 329 8.21 20.02 15.61
C VAL A 329 7.68 19.69 17.00
N THR A 330 6.88 18.62 17.11
CA THR A 330 6.21 18.25 18.36
C THR A 330 6.52 16.81 18.70
N ILE A 331 7.12 16.57 19.85
CA ILE A 331 7.21 15.24 20.46
C ILE A 331 6.27 15.26 21.65
N ASP A 332 5.21 14.45 21.59
CA ASP A 332 4.20 14.41 22.65
C ASP A 332 4.71 13.57 23.84
N ASP A 333 4.87 14.22 24.99
CA ASP A 333 5.27 13.60 26.26
C ASP A 333 4.07 13.20 27.15
N ALA A 334 2.88 13.71 26.85
CA ALA A 334 1.67 13.56 27.68
C ALA A 334 0.69 12.52 27.13
N GLY A 335 0.74 12.24 25.83
CA GLY A 335 -0.13 11.27 25.16
C GLY A 335 0.14 9.80 25.50
N MET A 336 -0.69 8.94 24.92
CA MET A 336 -0.61 7.48 25.06
C MET A 336 0.73 6.92 24.55
N TRP A 337 1.28 7.51 23.49
CA TRP A 337 2.56 7.13 22.87
C TRP A 337 3.66 8.14 23.24
N ARG A 338 4.08 8.15 24.50
CA ARG A 338 5.07 9.11 24.99
C ARG A 338 6.34 9.08 24.16
N ARG A 339 6.81 10.25 23.75
CA ARG A 339 8.04 10.45 22.97
C ARG A 339 8.03 9.79 21.60
N SER A 340 6.85 9.57 21.02
CA SER A 340 6.71 9.04 19.66
C SER A 340 7.20 10.06 18.63
N PRO A 341 8.09 9.66 17.69
CA PRO A 341 8.44 10.47 16.53
C PRO A 341 7.39 10.38 15.40
N TRP A 342 6.35 9.56 15.58
CA TRP A 342 5.27 9.41 14.61
C TRP A 342 4.47 10.70 14.46
N GLY A 343 4.41 11.25 13.25
CA GLY A 343 3.68 12.50 13.01
C GLY A 343 4.31 13.73 13.67
N MET A 344 5.58 13.69 14.08
CA MET A 344 6.18 14.77 14.87
C MET A 344 6.41 16.07 14.09
N LEU A 345 6.36 16.06 12.76
CA LEU A 345 6.58 17.22 11.92
C LEU A 345 5.25 17.75 11.39
N GLN A 346 4.89 18.96 11.78
CA GLN A 346 3.78 19.68 11.17
C GLN A 346 4.29 20.47 9.98
N ILE A 347 3.65 20.30 8.82
CA ILE A 347 4.06 20.92 7.55
C ILE A 347 2.95 21.82 7.02
N THR A 348 3.34 22.99 6.53
CA THR A 348 2.53 23.77 5.61
C THR A 348 3.03 23.50 4.20
N TRP A 349 2.16 22.94 3.36
CA TRP A 349 2.49 22.67 1.95
C TRP A 349 2.33 23.94 1.12
N ASP A 350 3.18 24.08 0.11
CA ASP A 350 3.11 25.22 -0.81
C ASP A 350 1.83 25.17 -1.67
N ASP A 351 1.29 23.96 -1.86
CA ASP A 351 0.01 23.72 -2.54
C ASP A 351 -1.15 23.69 -1.53
N ALA A 352 -2.19 24.49 -1.79
CA ALA A 352 -3.35 24.64 -0.93
C ALA A 352 -4.24 23.39 -0.90
N GLU A 353 -4.27 22.58 -1.96
CA GLU A 353 -5.10 21.37 -2.03
C GLU A 353 -4.56 20.27 -1.09
N VAL A 354 -3.23 20.15 -0.97
CA VAL A 354 -2.56 19.14 -0.12
C VAL A 354 -2.55 19.53 1.36
N SER A 355 -2.59 20.84 1.64
CA SER A 355 -2.57 21.42 2.99
C SER A 355 -3.73 20.99 3.90
N GLN A 356 -4.79 20.41 3.35
CA GLN A 356 -5.94 19.92 4.11
C GLN A 356 -5.86 18.43 4.48
N GLU A 357 -5.15 17.61 3.69
CA GLU A 357 -5.16 16.15 3.86
C GLU A 357 -3.98 15.62 4.68
N VAL A 358 -2.81 16.24 4.58
CA VAL A 358 -1.58 15.75 5.25
C VAL A 358 -0.96 16.91 6.01
N ARG A 359 -1.09 16.96 7.34
CA ARG A 359 -0.47 18.02 8.16
C ARG A 359 0.66 17.52 9.03
N ASP A 360 0.43 16.38 9.66
CA ASP A 360 1.37 15.78 10.59
C ASP A 360 2.02 14.57 9.93
N VAL A 361 3.34 14.62 9.77
CA VAL A 361 4.12 13.55 9.13
C VAL A 361 5.30 13.13 9.98
N SER A 362 5.77 11.91 9.75
CA SER A 362 6.97 11.38 10.38
C SER A 362 8.22 11.77 9.57
N PRO A 363 9.40 11.91 10.21
CA PRO A 363 10.63 12.34 9.54
C PRO A 363 11.03 11.53 8.30
N TRP A 364 10.78 10.21 8.31
CA TRP A 364 11.09 9.32 7.19
C TRP A 364 10.11 9.40 6.01
N GLN A 365 9.04 10.19 6.13
CA GLN A 365 8.09 10.41 5.03
C GLN A 365 8.50 11.57 4.12
N VAL A 366 9.47 12.38 4.55
CA VAL A 366 9.88 13.60 3.84
C VAL A 366 11.38 13.63 3.60
N GLU A 367 11.76 14.25 2.50
CA GLU A 367 13.15 14.56 2.19
C GLU A 367 13.43 16.02 2.57
N CYS A 368 14.56 16.25 3.24
CA CYS A 368 15.05 17.61 3.48
C CYS A 368 15.66 18.17 2.19
N VAL A 369 15.10 19.28 1.69
CA VAL A 369 15.53 19.91 0.43
C VAL A 369 16.69 20.88 0.65
N ASP A 370 16.71 21.55 1.81
CA ASP A 370 17.73 22.52 2.17
C ASP A 370 18.53 22.06 3.40
N ALA A 371 19.82 21.76 3.20
CA ALA A 371 20.78 21.89 4.28
C ALA A 371 20.94 23.38 4.55
N GLY A 372 20.63 23.82 5.76
CA GLY A 372 20.99 25.15 6.21
C GLY A 372 22.51 25.40 6.08
N PRO A 373 23.00 26.60 6.47
CA PRO A 373 24.39 27.02 6.25
C PRO A 373 25.47 26.14 6.91
N GLN A 374 25.10 25.10 7.66
CA GLN A 374 26.02 24.17 8.28
C GLN A 374 25.51 22.73 8.15
N GLY A 375 26.17 21.94 7.29
CA GLY A 375 26.13 20.47 7.39
C GLY A 375 25.71 19.75 6.12
N LYS A 376 26.60 18.91 5.60
CA LYS A 376 26.35 18.02 4.46
C LYS A 376 25.21 17.04 4.79
N ILE A 377 24.18 17.01 3.94
CA ILE A 377 23.11 16.00 3.98
C ILE A 377 23.74 14.61 3.69
N PRO A 378 23.53 13.59 4.55
CA PRO A 378 23.92 12.22 4.23
C PRO A 378 23.27 11.75 2.92
N ARG A 379 24.07 11.15 2.03
CA ARG A 379 23.60 10.68 0.71
C ARG A 379 22.43 9.67 0.78
N SER A 380 22.20 9.04 1.95
CA SER A 380 21.10 8.10 2.18
C SER A 380 19.70 8.74 2.15
N ILE A 381 19.59 10.06 2.33
CA ILE A 381 18.30 10.78 2.35
C ILE A 381 17.83 11.15 0.93
N ARG A 382 18.71 11.10 -0.08
CA ARG A 382 18.37 11.49 -1.46
C ARG A 382 17.57 10.45 -2.24
N ASN A 383 17.44 9.22 -1.74
CA ASN A 383 16.88 8.09 -2.48
C ASN A 383 15.81 7.34 -1.66
N ILE A 384 15.13 7.99 -0.71
CA ILE A 384 14.00 7.32 -0.03
C ILE A 384 12.87 7.09 -1.04
N TRP A 385 12.77 7.96 -2.06
CA TRP A 385 11.69 7.94 -3.06
C TRP A 385 12.13 7.95 -4.54
N CYS A 386 13.42 7.99 -4.85
CA CYS A 386 13.96 7.87 -6.23
C CYS A 386 14.44 6.46 -6.56
#